data_AF-A0AAU3Q9R6-F1
#
_entry.id   AF-A0AAU3Q9R6-F1
#
_cell.length_a   1.000
_cell.length_b   1.000
_cell.length_c   1.000
_cell.angle_alpha   90.00
_cell.angle_beta   90.00
_cell.angle_gamma   90.00
#
_symmetry.space_group_name_H-M   'P 1'
#
loop_
_entity.id
_entity.type
_entity.pdbx_description
1 polymer ?
#
loop_
_entity_poly.entity_id
_entity_poly.type
_entity_poly.pdbx_seq_one_letter_code
_entity_poly.pdbx_strand_id
1 'polypeptide(L)' 'MDNDADLSQAHIYVEVRETPIAGGRWYVLPDDSVLYERPATGVLEPSTISAELIRSSSSWTQLPSQS' A
#
# COMPACT_ATOMS: atom_id res chain seq x y z
N MET A 1 5.35 -16.10 -13.06
CA MET A 1 3.99 -15.51 -13.04
C MET A 1 4.19 -14.08 -12.62
N ASP A 2 4.38 -13.20 -13.60
CA ASP A 2 4.43 -11.77 -13.40
C ASP A 2 2.98 -11.34 -13.13
N ASN A 3 2.65 -11.21 -11.84
CA ASN A 3 1.35 -10.71 -11.41
C ASN A 3 1.39 -9.19 -11.56
N ASP A 4 1.30 -8.71 -12.81
CA ASP A 4 1.08 -7.30 -13.15
C ASP A 4 -0.34 -6.94 -12.68
N ALA A 5 -0.49 -6.77 -11.37
CA ALA A 5 -1.68 -6.15 -10.81
C ALA A 5 -1.73 -4.73 -11.36
N ASP A 6 -2.85 -4.35 -11.98
CA ASP A 6 -3.01 -3.00 -12.51
C ASP A 6 -3.03 -2.00 -11.34
N LEU A 7 -1.87 -1.41 -11.05
CA LEU A 7 -1.72 -0.42 -9.99
C LEU A 7 -2.20 0.96 -10.42
N SER A 8 -2.62 1.13 -11.69
CA SER A 8 -3.04 2.42 -12.23
C SER A 8 -4.23 3.03 -11.48
N GLN A 9 -5.08 2.16 -10.91
CA GLN A 9 -6.24 2.54 -10.12
C GLN A 9 -6.03 2.40 -8.60
N ALA A 10 -4.82 2.04 -8.16
CA ALA A 10 -4.54 1.83 -6.75
C ALA A 10 -4.46 3.14 -5.97
N HIS A 11 -4.98 3.13 -4.75
CA HIS A 11 -4.68 4.16 -3.75
C HIS A 11 -3.45 3.76 -2.96
N ILE A 12 -2.47 4.66 -2.89
CA ILE A 12 -1.19 4.40 -2.23
C ILE A 12 -1.23 4.96 -0.82
N TYR A 13 -0.84 4.14 0.15
CA TYR A 13 -0.76 4.51 1.57
C TYR A 13 0.66 4.26 2.12
N VAL A 14 1.07 5.10 3.06
CA VAL A 14 2.33 4.95 3.81
C VAL A 14 2.10 5.15 5.30
N GLU A 15 2.95 4.57 6.14
CA GLU A 15 2.91 4.76 7.59
C GLU A 15 3.23 6.22 7.96
N VAL A 16 2.51 6.79 8.93
CA VAL A 16 2.66 8.19 9.38
C VAL A 16 3.76 8.33 10.45
N ARG A 17 4.28 7.22 10.99
CA ARG A 17 5.22 7.23 12.12
C ARG A 17 6.61 7.72 11.70
N GLU A 18 7.27 8.49 12.58
CA GLU A 18 8.65 8.98 12.40
C GLU A 18 9.64 7.83 12.13
N THR A 19 9.47 6.72 12.86
CA THR A 19 10.11 5.44 12.57
C THR A 19 9.04 4.42 12.16
N PRO A 20 8.87 4.16 10.85
CA PRO A 20 7.86 3.23 10.36
C PRO A 20 8.22 1.78 10.70
N ILE A 21 7.22 0.93 10.94
CA ILE A 21 7.46 -0.48 11.30
C ILE A 21 7.92 -1.27 10.08
N ALA A 22 7.22 -1.10 8.96
CA ALA A 22 7.57 -1.76 7.70
C ALA A 22 8.20 -0.79 6.70
N GLY A 23 7.78 0.48 6.70
CA GLY A 23 8.43 1.55 5.94
C GLY A 23 8.26 1.49 4.41
N GLY A 24 7.35 0.64 3.91
CA GLY A 24 7.02 0.54 2.48
C GLY A 24 5.74 1.26 2.09
N ARG A 25 5.20 0.85 0.94
CA ARG A 25 3.93 1.39 0.39
C ARG A 25 2.87 0.31 0.35
N TRP A 26 1.65 0.66 0.68
CA TRP A 26 0.48 -0.19 0.51
C TRP A 26 -0.36 0.32 -0.64
N TYR A 27 -0.53 -0.50 -1.67
CA TYR A 27 -1.40 -0.27 -2.80
C TYR A 27 -2.72 -0.96 -2.50
N VAL A 28 -3.75 -0.15 -2.29
CA VAL A 28 -5.12 -0.63 -2.11
C VAL A 28 -5.83 -0.56 -3.45
N LEU A 29 -6.19 -1.72 -3.99
CA LEU A 29 -6.85 -1.88 -5.28
C LEU A 29 -8.38 -1.63 -5.16
N PRO A 30 -9.08 -1.42 -6.30
CA PRO A 30 -10.53 -1.18 -6.30
C PRO A 30 -11.38 -2.35 -5.76
N ASP A 31 -10.84 -3.57 -5.79
CA ASP A 31 -11.46 -4.79 -5.24
C ASP A 31 -11.14 -5.02 -3.76
N ASP A 32 -10.54 -4.03 -3.09
CA ASP A 32 -10.05 -4.07 -1.71
C ASP A 32 -8.87 -5.03 -1.46
N SER A 33 -8.27 -5.58 -2.52
CA SER A 33 -6.98 -6.27 -2.42
C SER A 33 -5.89 -5.28 -2.02
N VAL A 34 -4.93 -5.75 -1.21
CA VAL A 34 -3.81 -4.92 -0.74
C VAL A 34 -2.49 -5.56 -1.14
N LEU A 35 -1.66 -4.78 -1.84
CA LEU A 35 -0.27 -5.14 -2.14
C LEU A 35 0.67 -4.26 -1.33
N TYR A 36 1.72 -4.85 -0.79
CA TYR A 36 2.79 -4.17 -0.09
C TYR A 36 4.05 -4.15 -0.96
N GLU A 37 4.59 -2.96 -1.19
CA GLU A 37 5.89 -2.77 -1.82
C GLU A 37 6.97 -2.63 -0.75
N ARG A 38 7.95 -3.53 -0.79
CA ARG A 38 9.10 -3.49 0.10
C ARG A 38 10.02 -2.32 -0.28
N PRO A 39 10.37 -1.42 0.67
CA PRO A 39 11.16 -0.23 0.36
C PRO A 39 12.58 -0.54 -0.12
N ALA A 40 13.15 -1.68 0.28
CA ALA A 40 14.50 -2.08 -0.08
C ALA A 40 14.61 -2.77 -1.45
N THR A 41 13.54 -3.42 -1.91
CA THR A 41 13.59 -4.29 -3.11
C THR A 41 12.61 -3.88 -4.20
N GLY A 42 11.61 -3.04 -3.89
CA GLY A 42 10.53 -2.68 -4.82
C GLY A 42 9.59 -3.85 -5.16
N VAL A 43 9.76 -5.00 -4.50
CA VAL A 43 8.92 -6.18 -4.75
C VAL A 43 7.53 -5.95 -4.16
N LEU A 44 6.51 -6.21 -4.97
CA LEU A 44 5.10 -6.22 -4.59
C LEU A 44 4.69 -7.60 -4.10
N GLU A 45 4.10 -7.66 -2.92
CA GLU A 45 3.58 -8.90 -2.34
C GLU A 45 2.19 -8.67 -1.75
N PRO A 46 1.31 -9.69 -1.72
CA PRO A 46 0.05 -9.60 -0.99
C PRO A 46 0.27 -9.20 0.47
N SER A 47 -0.44 -8.16 0.92
CA SER A 47 -0.41 -7.74 2.31
C SER A 47 -1.43 -8.52 3.15
N THR A 48 -1.09 -8.81 4.40
CA THR A 48 -2.04 -9.34 5.39
C THR A 48 -2.87 -8.23 6.05
N ILE A 49 -2.52 -6.96 5.82
CA ILE A 49 -3.26 -5.80 6.32
C ILE A 49 -4.43 -5.53 5.37
N SER A 50 -5.65 -5.43 5.91
CA SER A 50 -6.84 -5.17 5.12
C SER A 50 -6.95 -3.72 4.65
N ALA A 51 -7.62 -3.52 3.52
CA ALA A 51 -7.93 -2.19 2.99
C ALA A 51 -8.71 -1.33 3.99
N GLU A 52 -9.68 -1.91 4.70
CA GLU A 52 -10.47 -1.22 5.72
C GLU A 52 -9.59 -0.68 6.85
N LEU A 53 -8.64 -1.48 7.34
CA LEU A 53 -7.74 -1.06 8.41
C LEU A 53 -6.82 0.09 7.96
N ILE A 54 -6.30 0.01 6.73
CA ILE A 54 -5.45 1.07 6.15
C ILE A 54 -6.22 2.38 6.01
N ARG A 55 -7.47 2.32 5.54
CA ARG A 55 -8.30 3.51 5.31
C ARG A 55 -8.83 4.14 6.61
N SER A 56 -9.11 3.34 7.63
CA SER A 56 -9.76 3.80 8.87
C SER A 56 -8.78 4.18 9.98
N SER A 57 -7.55 3.69 9.94
CA SER A 57 -6.54 3.94 10.99
C SER A 57 -5.72 5.18 10.71
N SER A 58 -5.48 5.96 11.76
CA SER A 58 -4.56 7.12 11.74
C SER A 58 -3.08 6.73 11.62
N SER A 59 -2.76 5.43 11.51
CA SER A 59 -1.39 4.97 11.32
C SER A 59 -0.92 5.09 9.87
N TRP A 60 -1.84 5.28 8.92
CA TRP A 60 -1.54 5.46 7.50
C TRP A 60 -2.03 6.80 6.98
N THR A 61 -1.35 7.31 5.96
CA THR A 61 -1.80 8.46 5.17
C THR A 61 -1.84 8.08 3.70
N GLN A 62 -2.88 8.53 3.01
CA GLN A 62 -3.01 8.37 1.58
C GLN A 62 -2.09 9.36 0.87
N LEU A 63 -1.26 8.87 -0.04
CA LEU A 63 -0.49 9.72 -0.93
C LEU A 63 -1.39 10.29 -2.03
N PRO A 64 -1.16 11.53 -2.47
CA PRO A 64 -1.88 12.08 -3.62
C PRO A 64 -1.62 11.22 -4.85
N SER A 65 -2.67 10.93 -5.61
CA SER A 65 -2.55 10.29 -6.93
C SER A 65 -1.59 11.13 -7.78
N GLN A 66 -0.60 10.50 -8.42
CA GLN A 66 0.22 11.24 -9.39
C GLN A 66 -0.67 11.58 -10.59
N SER A 67 -0.93 12.89 -10.77
CA SER A 67 -1.64 13.46 -11.91
C SER A 67 -0.80 13.47 -13.18
#